data_AF-Q66CT0-F1
#
_entry.id   AF-Q66CT0-F1
#
_cell.length_a   1.000
_cell.length_b   1.000
_cell.length_c   1.000
_cell.angle_alpha   90.00
_cell.angle_beta   90.00
_cell.angle_gamma   90.00
#
_symmetry.space_group_name_H-M   'P 1'
#
loop_
_entity.id
_entity.type
_entity.pdbx_description
1 polymer ?
#
loop_
_entity_poly.entity_id
_entity_poly.type
_entity_poly.pdbx_seq_one_letter_code
_entity_poly.pdbx_strand_id
1 'polypeptide(L)'
;MSEYHEKNNALFKSITALDGALFINGEFRKGAGGRLPVENPATGKVIGHLAAATPEEIEEAVAAARRAFPAWAAERPKARANALHRLGDLIAADALNMARIMTIEQGKPVNEAQGEILKLAEICHFYGEEATRVQGDVVPNDPPGFQSLVVREPVGVVGAITPWNYPAELVGWKLCASLAAGCTLIIKPAELTPYTALAIAEKCLEAGIPAGVVNVLTGKGEQVGQALVEHPQVDKIAFTGSSAVGLHIQQSCPQVKRLSLELGGNGPMVVAACADVAAAVKGAVRRSFRNCGQVCIAINRIYVHRSCYRAFVSKMGVATNGLRLGNGLDDPAADLGAMASVEPLNKTRAHLEDALAKGARLVAGGKAPEGVEYAKGHFFRPTVLADCTHQMRVMTEETFGPLVGLAPFDDIDEVISRANDTPYGLAAYIYARDLAAIHRLSAALDYGNVAINNVDASMMNAPYGGRKQSGVGYEHGREGLLEYFNFKHIRLYHGIGD
;
A
#
# COMPACT_ATOMS: atom_id res chain seq x y z
N MET A 1 -25.53 23.16 9.60
CA MET A 1 -26.14 21.89 10.07
C MET A 1 -26.90 21.13 8.98
N SER A 2 -27.60 21.78 8.03
CA SER A 2 -28.33 21.07 6.95
C SER A 2 -27.40 20.43 5.90
N GLU A 3 -26.34 21.12 5.48
CA GLU A 3 -25.42 20.61 4.46
C GLU A 3 -24.56 19.42 4.95
N TYR A 4 -24.22 19.40 6.24
CA TYR A 4 -23.53 18.27 6.90
C TYR A 4 -24.44 17.03 7.01
N HIS A 5 -25.73 17.21 7.31
CA HIS A 5 -26.70 16.12 7.38
C HIS A 5 -27.02 15.55 5.98
N GLU A 6 -27.19 16.39 4.96
CA GLU A 6 -27.42 15.93 3.57
C GLU A 6 -26.21 15.18 3.00
N LYS A 7 -24.99 15.68 3.25
CA LYS A 7 -23.74 15.03 2.80
C LYS A 7 -23.52 13.68 3.47
N ASN A 8 -23.84 13.56 4.77
CA ASN A 8 -23.78 12.27 5.47
C ASN A 8 -24.88 11.32 4.97
N ASN A 9 -26.08 11.82 4.63
CA ASN A 9 -27.13 10.98 4.03
C ASN A 9 -26.73 10.41 2.66
N ALA A 10 -26.05 11.20 1.82
CA ALA A 10 -25.53 10.71 0.54
C ALA A 10 -24.46 9.62 0.74
N LEU A 11 -23.54 9.82 1.68
CA LEU A 11 -22.52 8.81 2.05
C LEU A 11 -23.15 7.49 2.52
N PHE A 12 -24.10 7.55 3.45
CA PHE A 12 -24.77 6.35 3.93
C PHE A 12 -25.62 5.68 2.86
N LYS A 13 -26.19 6.44 1.92
CA LYS A 13 -26.88 5.87 0.75
C LYS A 13 -25.92 5.08 -0.15
N SER A 14 -24.72 5.61 -0.40
CA SER A 14 -23.67 4.89 -1.15
C SER A 14 -23.25 3.60 -0.44
N ILE A 15 -22.98 3.66 0.87
CA ILE A 15 -22.61 2.46 1.65
C ILE A 15 -23.74 1.44 1.67
N THR A 16 -24.99 1.88 1.87
CA THR A 16 -26.17 1.02 1.86
C THR A 16 -26.35 0.32 0.51
N ALA A 17 -26.05 1.00 -0.61
CA ALA A 17 -26.11 0.39 -1.93
C ALA A 17 -25.04 -0.70 -2.14
N LEU A 18 -23.89 -0.56 -1.49
CA LEU A 18 -22.77 -1.50 -1.56
C LEU A 18 -22.80 -2.58 -0.44
N ASP A 19 -23.80 -2.55 0.43
CA ASP A 19 -23.87 -3.36 1.63
C ASP A 19 -23.97 -4.87 1.32
N GLY A 20 -22.86 -5.57 1.53
CA GLY A 20 -22.60 -6.96 1.18
C GLY A 20 -22.76 -7.26 -0.29
N ALA A 21 -22.40 -6.28 -1.12
CA ALA A 21 -22.25 -6.47 -2.54
C ALA A 21 -20.92 -7.18 -2.86
N LEU A 22 -20.97 -8.00 -3.90
CA LEU A 22 -19.83 -8.47 -4.68
C LEU A 22 -19.95 -7.85 -6.07
N PHE A 23 -18.82 -7.68 -6.76
CA PHE A 23 -18.81 -7.23 -8.16
C PHE A 23 -18.27 -8.36 -9.03
N ILE A 24 -19.15 -9.03 -9.78
CA ILE A 24 -18.79 -10.21 -10.57
C ILE A 24 -19.35 -10.03 -11.97
N ASN A 25 -18.49 -10.19 -12.97
CA ASN A 25 -18.86 -10.15 -14.38
C ASN A 25 -19.60 -8.84 -14.79
N GLY A 26 -19.15 -7.70 -14.27
CA GLY A 26 -19.74 -6.40 -14.60
C GLY A 26 -21.01 -6.03 -13.82
N GLU A 27 -21.42 -6.86 -12.86
CA GLU A 27 -22.66 -6.67 -12.09
C GLU A 27 -22.40 -6.65 -10.58
N PHE A 28 -23.05 -5.71 -9.89
CA PHE A 28 -23.18 -5.74 -8.44
C PHE A 28 -24.30 -6.69 -8.04
N ARG A 29 -24.00 -7.63 -7.14
CA ARG A 29 -24.97 -8.57 -6.59
C ARG A 29 -24.74 -8.75 -5.10
N LYS A 30 -25.77 -9.14 -4.36
CA LYS A 30 -25.63 -9.47 -2.94
C LYS A 30 -24.92 -10.81 -2.82
N GLY A 31 -23.85 -10.85 -2.04
CA GLY A 31 -23.13 -12.09 -1.75
C GLY A 31 -23.98 -13.06 -0.92
N ALA A 32 -23.86 -14.36 -1.21
CA ALA A 32 -24.64 -15.42 -0.60
C ALA A 32 -24.09 -15.89 0.76
N GLY A 33 -22.82 -15.60 1.07
CA GLY A 33 -22.19 -16.06 2.30
C GLY A 33 -22.43 -15.18 3.52
N GLY A 34 -21.71 -15.50 4.60
CA GLY A 34 -21.88 -14.86 5.91
C GLY A 34 -21.63 -13.35 5.89
N ARG A 35 -22.42 -12.60 6.66
CA ARG A 35 -22.28 -11.16 6.80
C ARG A 35 -21.27 -10.82 7.89
N LEU A 36 -20.25 -10.02 7.57
CA LEU A 36 -19.24 -9.55 8.51
C LEU A 36 -19.36 -8.04 8.71
N PRO A 37 -19.42 -7.54 9.95
CA PRO A 37 -19.58 -6.11 10.21
C PRO A 37 -18.35 -5.33 9.76
N VAL A 38 -18.59 -4.15 9.20
CA VAL A 38 -17.57 -3.14 8.94
C VAL A 38 -17.82 -1.99 9.92
N GLU A 39 -16.82 -1.63 10.70
CA GLU A 39 -16.93 -0.64 11.76
C GLU A 39 -16.23 0.66 11.38
N ASN A 40 -16.77 1.79 11.83
CA ASN A 40 -16.06 3.06 11.78
C ASN A 40 -15.08 3.14 12.96
N PRO A 41 -13.76 3.12 12.71
CA PRO A 41 -12.75 3.08 13.78
C PRO A 41 -12.70 4.33 14.66
N ALA A 42 -13.24 5.47 14.20
CA ALA A 42 -13.32 6.69 15.00
C ALA A 42 -14.49 6.67 16.00
N THR A 43 -15.50 5.81 15.80
CA THR A 43 -16.73 5.82 16.62
C THR A 43 -17.12 4.48 17.21
N GLY A 44 -16.55 3.38 16.71
CA GLY A 44 -16.91 1.99 17.06
C GLY A 44 -18.29 1.57 16.56
N LYS A 45 -18.92 2.35 15.66
CA LYS A 45 -20.24 2.02 15.10
C LYS A 45 -20.10 1.18 13.84
N VAL A 46 -20.94 0.17 13.70
CA VAL A 46 -21.10 -0.58 12.45
C VAL A 46 -21.69 0.34 11.38
N ILE A 47 -21.03 0.44 10.23
CA ILE A 47 -21.47 1.26 9.08
C ILE A 47 -22.19 0.43 8.01
N GLY A 48 -21.99 -0.88 8.04
CA GLY A 48 -22.59 -1.86 7.15
C GLY A 48 -21.93 -3.22 7.36
N HIS A 49 -22.19 -4.16 6.46
CA HIS A 49 -21.59 -5.49 6.46
C HIS A 49 -21.10 -5.84 5.07
N LEU A 50 -19.94 -6.49 4.97
CA LEU A 50 -19.56 -7.21 3.75
C LEU A 50 -20.19 -8.60 3.71
N ALA A 51 -20.23 -9.22 2.54
CA ALA A 51 -20.59 -10.63 2.39
C ALA A 51 -19.31 -11.44 2.15
N ALA A 52 -19.05 -12.47 2.95
CA ALA A 52 -17.95 -13.38 2.69
C ALA A 52 -18.31 -14.22 1.45
N ALA A 53 -17.59 -14.02 0.35
CA ALA A 53 -17.83 -14.74 -0.90
C ALA A 53 -17.77 -16.27 -0.65
N THR A 54 -18.76 -16.99 -1.18
CA THR A 54 -18.79 -18.45 -1.07
C THR A 54 -17.82 -19.09 -2.08
N PRO A 55 -17.47 -20.38 -1.93
CA PRO A 55 -16.68 -21.09 -2.93
C PRO A 55 -17.26 -20.99 -4.35
N GLU A 56 -18.58 -21.03 -4.49
CA GLU A 56 -19.27 -20.92 -5.78
C GLU A 56 -19.12 -19.53 -6.39
N GLU A 57 -19.21 -18.47 -5.58
CA GLU A 57 -19.02 -17.09 -6.04
C GLU A 57 -17.55 -16.81 -6.42
N ILE A 58 -16.60 -17.46 -5.73
CA ILE A 58 -15.18 -17.41 -6.08
C ILE A 58 -14.95 -18.09 -7.44
N GLU A 59 -15.47 -19.31 -7.63
CA GLU A 59 -15.40 -20.02 -8.92
C GLU A 59 -16.04 -19.19 -10.04
N GLU A 60 -17.21 -18.59 -9.79
CA GLU A 60 -17.89 -17.75 -10.77
C GLU A 60 -17.02 -16.56 -11.20
N ALA A 61 -16.42 -15.85 -10.25
CA ALA A 61 -15.57 -14.70 -10.52
C ALA A 61 -14.29 -15.09 -11.28
N VAL A 62 -13.65 -16.21 -10.90
CA VAL A 62 -12.46 -16.69 -11.60
C VAL A 62 -12.82 -17.16 -13.01
N ALA A 63 -13.93 -17.88 -13.17
CA ALA A 63 -14.41 -18.30 -14.48
C ALA A 63 -14.77 -17.09 -15.37
N ALA A 64 -15.36 -16.03 -14.81
CA ALA A 64 -15.64 -14.79 -15.53
C ALA A 64 -14.34 -14.10 -15.99
N ALA A 65 -13.35 -13.98 -15.11
CA ALA A 65 -12.03 -13.44 -15.46
C ALA A 65 -11.36 -14.25 -16.56
N ARG A 66 -11.36 -15.59 -16.43
CA ARG A 66 -10.76 -16.48 -17.42
C ARG A 66 -11.46 -16.39 -18.79
N ARG A 67 -12.79 -16.28 -18.83
CA ARG A 67 -13.54 -16.09 -20.08
C ARG A 67 -13.26 -14.74 -20.73
N ALA A 68 -13.11 -13.68 -19.95
CA ALA A 68 -12.84 -12.33 -20.46
C ALA A 68 -11.38 -12.16 -20.96
N PHE A 69 -10.44 -12.92 -20.39
CA PHE A 69 -9.01 -12.76 -20.62
C PHE A 69 -8.57 -12.76 -22.10
N PRO A 70 -8.95 -13.72 -22.96
CA PRO A 70 -8.47 -13.74 -24.34
C PRO A 70 -8.83 -12.48 -25.13
N ALA A 71 -10.05 -11.96 -24.95
CA ALA A 71 -10.51 -10.76 -25.64
C ALA A 71 -9.79 -9.51 -25.13
N TRP A 72 -9.62 -9.38 -23.81
CA TRP A 72 -8.94 -8.22 -23.22
C TRP A 72 -7.44 -8.21 -23.50
N ALA A 73 -6.79 -9.38 -23.47
CA ALA A 73 -5.37 -9.53 -23.83
C ALA A 73 -5.10 -9.16 -25.30
N ALA A 74 -6.02 -9.51 -26.20
CA ALA A 74 -5.94 -9.19 -27.63
C ALA A 74 -6.34 -7.75 -27.97
N GLU A 75 -6.96 -7.02 -27.04
CA GLU A 75 -7.35 -5.63 -27.26
C GLU A 75 -6.11 -4.75 -27.54
N ARG A 76 -6.31 -3.70 -28.35
CA ARG A 76 -5.21 -2.80 -28.71
C ARG A 76 -4.71 -2.06 -27.48
N PRO A 77 -3.37 -1.90 -27.29
CA PRO A 77 -2.81 -1.17 -26.16
C PRO A 77 -3.41 0.23 -25.98
N LYS A 78 -3.70 0.95 -27.08
CA LYS A 78 -4.32 2.28 -27.04
C LYS A 78 -5.75 2.26 -26.49
N ALA A 79 -6.52 1.20 -26.75
CA ALA A 79 -7.87 1.08 -26.19
C ALA A 79 -7.82 0.82 -24.68
N ARG A 80 -6.90 -0.03 -24.21
CA ARG A 80 -6.65 -0.22 -22.76
C ARG A 80 -6.20 1.07 -22.08
N ALA A 81 -5.31 1.83 -22.73
CA ALA A 81 -4.87 3.14 -22.28
C ALA A 81 -6.04 4.13 -22.13
N ASN A 82 -6.90 4.22 -23.13
CA ASN A 82 -8.05 5.12 -23.09
C ASN A 82 -9.06 4.74 -21.99
N ALA A 83 -9.25 3.43 -21.74
CA ALA A 83 -10.09 2.97 -20.63
C ALA A 83 -9.51 3.38 -19.27
N LEU A 84 -8.19 3.24 -19.09
CA LEU A 84 -7.50 3.69 -17.88
C LEU A 84 -7.55 5.20 -17.69
N HIS A 85 -7.36 6.00 -18.74
CA HIS A 85 -7.49 7.46 -18.64
C HIS A 85 -8.91 7.86 -18.23
N ARG A 86 -9.93 7.27 -18.86
CA ARG A 86 -11.33 7.52 -18.50
C ARG A 86 -11.63 7.12 -17.05
N LEU A 87 -11.09 6.00 -16.59
CA LEU A 87 -11.19 5.58 -15.19
C LEU A 87 -10.59 6.63 -14.25
N GLY A 88 -9.40 7.13 -14.57
CA GLY A 88 -8.74 8.20 -13.83
C GLY A 88 -9.59 9.48 -13.75
N ASP A 89 -10.12 9.93 -14.90
CA ASP A 89 -10.98 11.12 -14.98
C ASP A 89 -12.24 10.99 -14.10
N LEU A 90 -12.89 9.81 -14.14
CA LEU A 90 -14.09 9.53 -13.34
C LEU A 90 -13.79 9.48 -11.83
N ILE A 91 -12.67 8.87 -11.45
CA ILE A 91 -12.22 8.82 -10.05
C ILE A 91 -11.89 10.23 -9.53
N ALA A 92 -11.17 11.03 -10.32
CA ALA A 92 -10.85 12.41 -9.97
C ALA A 92 -12.10 13.27 -9.81
N ALA A 93 -13.09 13.09 -10.69
CA ALA A 93 -14.36 13.81 -10.63
C ALA A 93 -15.18 13.49 -9.37
N ASP A 94 -15.07 12.28 -8.83
CA ASP A 94 -15.81 11.81 -7.63
C ASP A 94 -14.94 11.75 -6.36
N ALA A 95 -13.75 12.36 -6.39
CA ALA A 95 -12.71 12.13 -5.40
C ALA A 95 -13.16 12.42 -3.96
N LEU A 96 -13.97 13.46 -3.75
CA LEU A 96 -14.45 13.83 -2.42
C LEU A 96 -15.44 12.81 -1.83
N ASN A 97 -16.32 12.23 -2.65
CA ASN A 97 -17.28 11.25 -2.15
C ASN A 97 -16.58 9.93 -1.84
N MET A 98 -15.70 9.47 -2.73
CA MET A 98 -14.87 8.30 -2.48
C MET A 98 -13.97 8.48 -1.23
N ALA A 99 -13.41 9.68 -1.03
CA ALA A 99 -12.61 10.00 0.16
C ALA A 99 -13.41 9.86 1.46
N ARG A 100 -14.71 10.21 1.45
CA ARG A 100 -15.59 10.04 2.61
C ARG A 100 -15.90 8.57 2.90
N ILE A 101 -16.11 7.76 1.85
CA ILE A 101 -16.26 6.30 1.98
C ILE A 101 -15.01 5.71 2.64
N MET A 102 -13.82 6.08 2.14
CA MET A 102 -12.56 5.63 2.73
C MET A 102 -12.39 6.12 4.18
N THR A 103 -12.70 7.39 4.45
CA THR A 103 -12.55 7.97 5.80
C THR A 103 -13.40 7.22 6.82
N ILE A 104 -14.66 6.92 6.48
CA ILE A 104 -15.59 6.32 7.43
C ILE A 104 -15.25 4.85 7.73
N GLU A 105 -14.66 4.10 6.79
CA GLU A 105 -14.25 2.71 7.01
C GLU A 105 -12.81 2.56 7.54
N GLN A 106 -11.89 3.46 7.18
CA GLN A 106 -10.47 3.32 7.52
C GLN A 106 -10.00 4.24 8.66
N GLY A 107 -10.62 5.42 8.82
CA GLY A 107 -10.35 6.34 9.92
C GLY A 107 -9.41 7.51 9.63
N LYS A 108 -8.69 7.55 8.49
CA LYS A 108 -7.87 8.71 8.12
C LYS A 108 -8.71 9.95 7.79
N PRO A 109 -8.19 11.18 8.03
CA PRO A 109 -8.92 12.41 7.70
C PRO A 109 -9.26 12.54 6.20
N VAL A 110 -10.38 13.22 5.89
CA VAL A 110 -10.90 13.34 4.51
C VAL A 110 -9.90 13.99 3.56
N ASN A 111 -9.12 14.98 4.02
CA ASN A 111 -8.08 15.60 3.18
C ASN A 111 -6.99 14.59 2.75
N GLU A 112 -6.58 13.70 3.65
CA GLU A 112 -5.61 12.66 3.36
C GLU A 112 -6.22 11.59 2.45
N ALA A 113 -7.45 11.17 2.73
CA ALA A 113 -8.20 10.23 1.88
C ALA A 113 -8.41 10.79 0.47
N GLN A 114 -8.74 12.07 0.33
CA GLN A 114 -8.88 12.71 -0.97
C GLN A 114 -7.57 12.75 -1.74
N GLY A 115 -6.45 13.01 -1.06
CA GLY A 115 -5.12 12.89 -1.66
C GLY A 115 -4.83 11.48 -2.17
N GLU A 116 -5.27 10.44 -1.45
CA GLU A 116 -5.14 9.05 -1.89
C GLU A 116 -6.00 8.74 -3.13
N ILE A 117 -7.25 9.21 -3.17
CA ILE A 117 -8.13 9.03 -4.34
C ILE A 117 -7.57 9.73 -5.58
N LEU A 118 -7.07 10.96 -5.43
CA LEU A 118 -6.44 11.68 -6.53
C LEU A 118 -5.17 10.97 -7.01
N LYS A 119 -4.39 10.39 -6.11
CA LYS A 119 -3.24 9.57 -6.48
C LYS A 119 -3.66 8.32 -7.26
N LEU A 120 -4.78 7.67 -6.90
CA LEU A 120 -5.34 6.58 -7.71
C LEU A 120 -5.67 7.04 -9.14
N ALA A 121 -6.24 8.24 -9.32
CA ALA A 121 -6.47 8.78 -10.65
C ALA A 121 -5.14 8.96 -11.43
N GLU A 122 -4.12 9.52 -10.80
CA GLU A 122 -2.77 9.64 -11.40
C GLU A 122 -2.17 8.28 -11.79
N ILE A 123 -2.34 7.26 -10.94
CA ILE A 123 -1.90 5.87 -11.22
C ILE A 123 -2.59 5.33 -12.47
N CYS A 124 -3.89 5.61 -12.65
CA CYS A 124 -4.63 5.21 -13.85
C CYS A 124 -4.03 5.84 -15.11
N HIS A 125 -3.75 7.14 -15.09
CA HIS A 125 -3.13 7.82 -16.23
C HIS A 125 -1.73 7.28 -16.53
N PHE A 126 -0.88 7.14 -15.51
CA PHE A 126 0.48 6.61 -15.67
C PHE A 126 0.49 5.24 -16.36
N TYR A 127 -0.30 4.28 -15.85
CA TYR A 127 -0.33 2.95 -16.46
C TYR A 127 -1.06 2.92 -17.81
N GLY A 128 -1.98 3.87 -18.07
CA GLY A 128 -2.55 4.08 -19.39
C GLY A 128 -1.48 4.46 -20.41
N GLU A 129 -0.56 5.35 -20.03
CA GLU A 129 0.60 5.71 -20.86
C GLU A 129 1.56 4.53 -21.05
N GLU A 130 1.91 3.84 -19.96
CA GLU A 130 2.81 2.68 -20.00
C GLU A 130 2.25 1.51 -20.82
N ALA A 131 0.92 1.32 -20.87
CA ALA A 131 0.29 0.31 -21.72
C ALA A 131 0.72 0.43 -23.18
N THR A 132 0.95 1.66 -23.67
CA THR A 132 1.38 1.93 -25.05
C THR A 132 2.90 1.88 -25.27
N ARG A 133 3.67 1.66 -24.19
CA ARG A 133 5.15 1.61 -24.18
C ARG A 133 5.70 0.21 -23.90
N VAL A 134 4.84 -0.81 -23.89
CA VAL A 134 5.25 -2.22 -23.82
C VAL A 134 5.95 -2.60 -25.12
N GLN A 135 7.27 -2.69 -25.05
CA GLN A 135 8.13 -3.06 -26.19
C GLN A 135 8.48 -4.56 -26.16
N GLY A 136 9.04 -5.10 -27.24
CA GLY A 136 9.78 -6.35 -27.24
C GLY A 136 11.26 -6.09 -27.49
N ASP A 137 12.07 -7.13 -27.57
CA ASP A 137 13.50 -7.03 -27.83
C ASP A 137 13.89 -7.89 -29.04
N VAL A 138 14.81 -7.42 -29.88
CA VAL A 138 15.47 -8.23 -30.91
C VAL A 138 16.88 -8.54 -30.41
N VAL A 139 17.15 -9.82 -30.16
CA VAL A 139 18.39 -10.27 -29.51
C VAL A 139 19.38 -10.78 -30.57
N PRO A 140 20.66 -10.37 -30.53
CA PRO A 140 21.67 -10.87 -31.45
C PRO A 140 21.88 -12.38 -31.30
N ASN A 141 22.25 -13.04 -32.40
CA ASN A 141 22.59 -14.46 -32.44
C ASN A 141 24.02 -14.62 -32.98
N ASP A 142 24.82 -15.52 -32.39
CA ASP A 142 26.16 -15.83 -32.93
C ASP A 142 26.10 -16.63 -34.24
N PRO A 143 25.25 -17.68 -34.39
CA PRO A 143 25.15 -18.38 -35.66
C PRO A 143 24.39 -17.54 -36.70
N PRO A 144 24.87 -17.46 -37.96
CA PRO A 144 24.17 -16.74 -39.01
C PRO A 144 22.82 -17.38 -39.35
N GLY A 145 21.94 -16.59 -39.96
CA GLY A 145 20.62 -17.06 -40.41
C GLY A 145 19.55 -17.15 -39.31
N PHE A 146 19.88 -16.82 -38.06
CA PHE A 146 18.92 -16.78 -36.96
C PHE A 146 18.50 -15.36 -36.57
N GLN A 147 17.23 -15.19 -36.20
CA GLN A 147 16.69 -14.00 -35.55
C GLN A 147 16.00 -14.41 -34.24
N SER A 148 16.28 -13.70 -33.14
CA SER A 148 15.64 -13.92 -31.85
C SER A 148 14.78 -12.72 -31.47
N LEU A 149 13.50 -12.97 -31.22
CA LEU A 149 12.53 -11.98 -30.76
C LEU A 149 12.11 -12.33 -29.33
N VAL A 150 12.05 -11.34 -28.44
CA VAL A 150 11.45 -11.47 -27.11
C VAL A 150 10.18 -10.64 -27.08
N VAL A 151 9.04 -11.30 -26.92
CA VAL A 151 7.73 -10.65 -26.80
C VAL A 151 7.19 -10.77 -25.38
N ARG A 152 6.28 -9.85 -25.00
CA ARG A 152 5.69 -9.75 -23.66
C ARG A 152 4.21 -10.07 -23.75
N GLU A 153 3.78 -11.14 -23.09
CA GLU A 153 2.40 -11.62 -23.10
C GLU A 153 1.80 -11.54 -21.69
N PRO A 154 0.57 -11.04 -21.51
CA PRO A 154 -0.01 -10.89 -20.18
C PRO A 154 -0.06 -12.22 -19.45
N VAL A 155 0.17 -12.19 -18.14
CA VAL A 155 0.27 -13.42 -17.32
C VAL A 155 -1.05 -14.18 -17.21
N GLY A 156 -2.19 -13.51 -17.39
CA GLY A 156 -3.51 -14.12 -17.31
C GLY A 156 -4.41 -13.51 -16.24
N VAL A 157 -4.96 -14.37 -15.38
CA VAL A 157 -5.84 -13.99 -14.27
C VAL A 157 -5.01 -13.66 -13.04
N VAL A 158 -5.21 -12.47 -12.48
CA VAL A 158 -4.50 -11.98 -11.29
C VAL A 158 -5.42 -12.01 -10.07
N GLY A 159 -4.98 -12.64 -8.99
CA GLY A 159 -5.54 -12.44 -7.65
C GLY A 159 -4.87 -11.22 -7.00
N ALA A 160 -5.60 -10.12 -6.87
CA ALA A 160 -5.12 -8.87 -6.29
C ALA A 160 -5.62 -8.72 -4.85
N ILE A 161 -4.80 -9.06 -3.86
CA ILE A 161 -5.17 -9.04 -2.45
C ILE A 161 -4.57 -7.80 -1.79
N THR A 162 -5.41 -6.91 -1.25
CA THR A 162 -4.98 -5.58 -0.78
C THR A 162 -5.24 -5.37 0.72
N PRO A 163 -4.42 -4.56 1.40
CA PRO A 163 -4.56 -4.28 2.81
C PRO A 163 -5.50 -3.08 3.03
N TRP A 164 -5.74 -2.77 4.30
CA TRP A 164 -6.72 -1.77 4.74
C TRP A 164 -6.16 -0.35 4.85
N ASN A 165 -4.85 -0.15 4.90
CA ASN A 165 -4.27 1.13 5.28
C ASN A 165 -4.36 2.19 4.17
N TYR A 166 -4.23 1.79 2.90
CA TYR A 166 -4.42 2.63 1.72
C TYR A 166 -5.31 1.88 0.71
N PRO A 167 -6.63 1.78 0.99
CA PRO A 167 -7.53 0.87 0.28
C PRO A 167 -7.87 1.31 -1.15
N ALA A 168 -7.58 2.57 -1.54
CA ALA A 168 -7.71 3.00 -2.93
C ALA A 168 -6.39 2.87 -3.67
N GLU A 169 -5.31 3.40 -3.10
CA GLU A 169 -4.01 3.45 -3.76
C GLU A 169 -3.46 2.04 -4.03
N LEU A 170 -3.54 1.13 -3.05
CA LEU A 170 -3.00 -0.24 -3.20
C LEU A 170 -3.88 -1.14 -4.06
N VAL A 171 -5.17 -0.83 -4.19
CA VAL A 171 -6.00 -1.42 -5.26
C VAL A 171 -5.53 -0.89 -6.61
N GLY A 172 -5.28 0.41 -6.73
CA GLY A 172 -4.79 1.08 -7.93
C GLY A 172 -3.50 0.47 -8.47
N TRP A 173 -2.52 0.19 -7.61
CA TRP A 173 -1.23 -0.37 -8.05
C TRP A 173 -1.43 -1.69 -8.79
N LYS A 174 -2.32 -2.56 -8.30
CA LYS A 174 -2.59 -3.89 -8.87
C LYS A 174 -3.55 -3.82 -10.05
N LEU A 175 -4.61 -3.04 -9.91
CA LEU A 175 -5.65 -2.84 -10.94
C LEU A 175 -5.05 -2.24 -12.21
N CYS A 176 -4.36 -1.12 -12.09
CA CYS A 176 -3.93 -0.35 -13.26
C CYS A 176 -2.82 -1.08 -14.03
N ALA A 177 -1.86 -1.70 -13.33
CA ALA A 177 -0.82 -2.52 -13.96
C ALA A 177 -1.42 -3.75 -14.67
N SER A 178 -2.38 -4.45 -14.03
CA SER A 178 -3.07 -5.59 -14.64
C SER A 178 -3.80 -5.19 -15.92
N LEU A 179 -4.59 -4.11 -15.88
CA LEU A 179 -5.34 -3.63 -17.04
C LEU A 179 -4.41 -3.17 -18.17
N ALA A 180 -3.34 -2.43 -17.84
CA ALA A 180 -2.35 -1.98 -18.82
C ALA A 180 -1.68 -3.16 -19.54
N ALA A 181 -1.32 -4.20 -18.78
CA ALA A 181 -0.70 -5.41 -19.32
C ALA A 181 -1.65 -6.23 -20.21
N GLY A 182 -2.97 -6.09 -20.03
CA GLY A 182 -3.98 -6.92 -20.68
C GLY A 182 -4.39 -8.15 -19.86
N CYS A 183 -4.11 -8.14 -18.55
CA CYS A 183 -4.58 -9.14 -17.60
C CYS A 183 -6.03 -8.84 -17.16
N THR A 184 -6.70 -9.88 -16.67
CA THR A 184 -7.96 -9.76 -15.92
C THR A 184 -7.68 -10.01 -14.44
N LEU A 185 -8.49 -9.48 -13.54
CA LEU A 185 -8.22 -9.61 -12.10
C LEU A 185 -9.46 -9.83 -11.23
N ILE A 186 -9.20 -10.45 -10.09
CA ILE A 186 -10.10 -10.55 -8.94
C ILE A 186 -9.45 -9.80 -7.79
N ILE A 187 -10.06 -8.71 -7.36
CA ILE A 187 -9.63 -7.90 -6.22
C ILE A 187 -10.28 -8.46 -4.96
N LYS A 188 -9.47 -8.75 -3.94
CA LYS A 188 -9.94 -9.04 -2.58
C LYS A 188 -9.44 -7.96 -1.62
N PRO A 189 -10.26 -6.94 -1.31
CA PRO A 189 -9.88 -5.93 -0.32
C PRO A 189 -9.83 -6.53 1.08
N ALA A 190 -9.14 -5.83 1.99
CA ALA A 190 -9.23 -6.13 3.41
C ALA A 190 -10.67 -5.98 3.92
N GLU A 191 -11.04 -6.85 4.85
CA GLU A 191 -12.37 -6.89 5.47
C GLU A 191 -12.72 -5.62 6.24
N LEU A 192 -11.73 -4.84 6.66
CA LEU A 192 -11.91 -3.56 7.34
C LEU A 192 -12.36 -2.44 6.40
N THR A 193 -11.96 -2.50 5.13
CA THR A 193 -12.14 -1.40 4.17
C THR A 193 -12.64 -1.89 2.80
N PRO A 194 -13.78 -2.60 2.73
CA PRO A 194 -14.26 -3.18 1.48
C PRO A 194 -14.93 -2.15 0.55
N TYR A 195 -15.50 -1.07 1.08
CA TYR A 195 -16.39 -0.19 0.33
C TYR A 195 -15.63 0.70 -0.66
N THR A 196 -14.41 1.14 -0.32
CA THR A 196 -13.56 1.87 -1.27
C THR A 196 -13.28 1.04 -2.53
N ALA A 197 -12.97 -0.25 -2.39
CA ALA A 197 -12.72 -1.12 -3.53
C ALA A 197 -13.99 -1.38 -4.37
N LEU A 198 -15.16 -1.50 -3.73
CA LEU A 198 -16.43 -1.62 -4.43
C LEU A 198 -16.80 -0.32 -5.18
N ALA A 199 -16.52 0.86 -4.61
CA ALA A 199 -16.69 2.14 -5.29
C ALA A 199 -15.75 2.25 -6.52
N ILE A 200 -14.51 1.73 -6.43
CA ILE A 200 -13.60 1.65 -7.60
C ILE A 200 -14.18 0.73 -8.68
N ALA A 201 -14.84 -0.38 -8.31
CA ALA A 201 -15.48 -1.27 -9.28
C ALA A 201 -16.63 -0.59 -10.03
N GLU A 202 -17.40 0.27 -9.36
CA GLU A 202 -18.42 1.11 -10.00
C GLU A 202 -17.78 2.03 -11.05
N LYS A 203 -16.64 2.67 -10.72
CA LYS A 203 -15.90 3.49 -11.69
C LYS A 203 -15.31 2.68 -12.84
N CYS A 204 -14.92 1.43 -12.62
CA CYS A 204 -14.50 0.53 -13.69
C CYS A 204 -15.64 0.26 -14.69
N LEU A 205 -16.86 0.03 -14.17
CA LEU A 205 -18.06 -0.15 -15.00
C LEU A 205 -18.40 1.14 -15.77
N GLU A 206 -18.40 2.30 -15.11
CA GLU A 206 -18.64 3.61 -15.75
C GLU A 206 -17.60 3.93 -16.83
N ALA A 207 -16.34 3.52 -16.63
CA ALA A 207 -15.26 3.68 -17.60
C ALA A 207 -15.43 2.80 -18.86
N GLY A 208 -16.33 1.80 -18.80
CA GLY A 208 -16.58 0.85 -19.89
C GLY A 208 -15.57 -0.29 -19.93
N ILE A 209 -14.96 -0.63 -18.80
CA ILE A 209 -14.13 -1.84 -18.71
C ILE A 209 -15.04 -3.07 -18.92
N PRO A 210 -14.70 -4.02 -19.82
CA PRO A 210 -15.59 -5.12 -20.15
C PRO A 210 -15.93 -6.02 -18.96
N ALA A 211 -17.12 -6.63 -19.01
CA ALA A 211 -17.57 -7.61 -18.03
C ALA A 211 -16.54 -8.74 -17.84
N GLY A 212 -16.27 -9.08 -16.57
CA GLY A 212 -15.35 -10.13 -16.18
C GLY A 212 -13.87 -9.70 -16.14
N VAL A 213 -13.49 -8.57 -16.74
CA VAL A 213 -12.10 -8.09 -16.70
C VAL A 213 -11.70 -7.69 -15.27
N VAL A 214 -12.60 -7.03 -14.55
CA VAL A 214 -12.45 -6.68 -13.13
C VAL A 214 -13.56 -7.35 -12.34
N ASN A 215 -13.19 -8.03 -11.26
CA ASN A 215 -14.13 -8.60 -10.28
C ASN A 215 -13.66 -8.21 -8.87
N VAL A 216 -14.59 -8.06 -7.93
CA VAL A 216 -14.29 -7.76 -6.52
C VAL A 216 -15.04 -8.75 -5.63
N LEU A 217 -14.28 -9.49 -4.83
CA LEU A 217 -14.79 -10.43 -3.84
C LEU A 217 -14.43 -9.97 -2.44
N THR A 218 -15.40 -9.97 -1.53
CA THR A 218 -15.18 -9.61 -0.13
C THR A 218 -15.18 -10.85 0.77
N GLY A 219 -14.55 -10.75 1.94
CA GLY A 219 -14.44 -11.85 2.90
C GLY A 219 -13.07 -11.92 3.55
N LYS A 220 -12.91 -12.80 4.53
CA LYS A 220 -11.66 -12.92 5.29
C LYS A 220 -10.49 -13.42 4.44
N GLY A 221 -9.27 -12.96 4.76
CA GLY A 221 -8.05 -13.41 4.09
C GLY A 221 -7.85 -14.93 4.14
N GLU A 222 -8.04 -15.52 5.32
CA GLU A 222 -7.95 -16.98 5.57
C GLU A 222 -8.96 -17.85 4.80
N GLN A 223 -9.98 -17.24 4.19
CA GLN A 223 -11.01 -17.95 3.43
C GLN A 223 -10.95 -17.55 1.95
N VAL A 224 -11.37 -16.33 1.62
CA VAL A 224 -11.48 -15.86 0.24
C VAL A 224 -10.09 -15.59 -0.35
N GLY A 225 -9.19 -15.00 0.44
CA GLY A 225 -7.81 -14.76 -0.01
C GLY A 225 -7.06 -16.05 -0.27
N GLN A 226 -7.15 -16.99 0.68
CA GLN A 226 -6.53 -18.30 0.57
C GLN A 226 -7.07 -19.11 -0.62
N ALA A 227 -8.39 -19.09 -0.83
CA ALA A 227 -9.00 -19.73 -1.99
C ALA A 227 -8.45 -19.18 -3.31
N LEU A 228 -8.24 -17.86 -3.44
CA LEU A 228 -7.61 -17.27 -4.63
C LEU A 228 -6.15 -17.70 -4.82
N VAL A 229 -5.39 -17.80 -3.71
CA VAL A 229 -3.99 -18.29 -3.73
C VAL A 229 -3.92 -19.74 -4.19
N GLU A 230 -4.89 -20.56 -3.79
CA GLU A 230 -4.95 -21.99 -4.13
C GLU A 230 -5.58 -22.26 -5.50
N HIS A 231 -6.36 -21.32 -6.03
CA HIS A 231 -7.17 -21.56 -7.22
C HIS A 231 -6.32 -21.88 -8.46
N PRO A 232 -6.54 -23.02 -9.15
CA PRO A 232 -5.67 -23.46 -10.27
C PRO A 232 -5.72 -22.52 -11.48
N GLN A 233 -6.81 -21.78 -11.66
CA GLN A 233 -6.98 -20.82 -12.75
C GLN A 233 -6.57 -19.38 -12.42
N VAL A 234 -5.91 -19.13 -11.28
CA VAL A 234 -5.27 -17.83 -11.00
C VAL A 234 -3.78 -17.94 -11.33
N ASP A 235 -3.27 -17.09 -12.23
CA ASP A 235 -1.92 -17.21 -12.79
C ASP A 235 -0.87 -16.41 -11.98
N LYS A 236 -1.31 -15.33 -11.33
CA LYS A 236 -0.47 -14.46 -10.50
C LYS A 236 -1.20 -14.05 -9.21
N ILE A 237 -0.47 -14.01 -8.10
CA ILE A 237 -0.91 -13.32 -6.88
C ILE A 237 -0.11 -12.04 -6.72
N ALA A 238 -0.82 -10.92 -6.60
CA ALA A 238 -0.27 -9.64 -6.18
C ALA A 238 -0.83 -9.32 -4.80
N PHE A 239 0.03 -9.33 -3.77
CA PHE A 239 -0.37 -9.15 -2.38
C PHE A 239 0.38 -7.96 -1.78
N THR A 240 -0.33 -7.16 -1.01
CA THR A 240 0.29 -6.19 -0.10
C THR A 240 -0.24 -6.42 1.31
N GLY A 241 0.64 -6.49 2.31
CA GLY A 241 0.24 -6.78 3.68
C GLY A 241 1.42 -7.11 4.61
N SER A 242 1.19 -7.95 5.63
CA SER A 242 2.25 -8.28 6.59
C SER A 242 3.20 -9.35 6.05
N SER A 243 4.47 -9.29 6.49
CA SER A 243 5.49 -10.28 6.07
C SER A 243 5.10 -11.72 6.43
N ALA A 244 4.43 -11.92 7.57
CA ALA A 244 3.95 -13.24 7.98
C ALA A 244 2.91 -13.82 7.01
N VAL A 245 1.95 -13.00 6.55
CA VAL A 245 0.95 -13.43 5.57
C VAL A 245 1.58 -13.60 4.19
N GLY A 246 2.50 -12.74 3.77
CA GLY A 246 3.24 -12.90 2.52
C GLY A 246 4.00 -14.22 2.45
N LEU A 247 4.71 -14.58 3.53
CA LEU A 247 5.40 -15.86 3.64
C LEU A 247 4.42 -17.04 3.58
N HIS A 248 3.28 -16.94 4.28
CA HIS A 248 2.22 -17.96 4.20
C HIS A 248 1.70 -18.13 2.78
N ILE A 249 1.37 -17.05 2.07
CA ILE A 249 0.92 -17.10 0.67
C ILE A 249 1.94 -17.82 -0.22
N GLN A 250 3.22 -17.48 -0.06
CA GLN A 250 4.29 -18.13 -0.82
C GLN A 250 4.36 -19.64 -0.54
N GLN A 251 4.18 -20.05 0.71
CA GLN A 251 4.21 -21.46 1.12
C GLN A 251 2.95 -22.24 0.70
N SER A 252 1.81 -21.58 0.61
CA SER A 252 0.52 -22.21 0.36
C SER A 252 0.13 -22.30 -1.11
N CYS A 253 0.98 -21.86 -2.05
CA CYS A 253 0.70 -21.97 -3.48
C CYS A 253 0.77 -23.45 -3.93
N PRO A 254 -0.33 -24.07 -4.42
CA PRO A 254 -0.35 -25.48 -4.80
C PRO A 254 0.27 -25.74 -6.19
N GLN A 255 0.55 -24.69 -6.94
CA GLN A 255 1.22 -24.72 -8.24
C GLN A 255 2.15 -23.53 -8.38
N VAL A 256 3.05 -23.59 -9.36
CA VAL A 256 3.93 -22.45 -9.69
C VAL A 256 3.07 -21.30 -10.20
N LYS A 257 3.05 -20.21 -9.44
CA LYS A 257 2.40 -18.94 -9.79
C LYS A 257 3.40 -17.81 -9.70
N ARG A 258 3.17 -16.73 -10.43
CA ARG A 258 3.91 -15.48 -10.21
C ARG A 258 3.46 -14.83 -8.91
N LEU A 259 4.41 -14.34 -8.12
CA LEU A 259 4.13 -13.64 -6.88
C LEU A 259 4.76 -12.25 -6.95
N SER A 260 3.99 -11.21 -6.64
CA SER A 260 4.53 -9.94 -6.16
C SER A 260 3.99 -9.69 -4.76
N LEU A 261 4.89 -9.60 -3.79
CA LEU A 261 4.59 -9.47 -2.38
C LEU A 261 5.21 -8.18 -1.86
N GLU A 262 4.39 -7.16 -1.58
CA GLU A 262 4.84 -5.93 -0.92
C GLU A 262 4.49 -6.01 0.56
N LEU A 263 5.50 -6.12 1.42
CA LEU A 263 5.33 -6.51 2.82
C LEU A 263 5.74 -5.40 3.80
N GLY A 264 5.73 -5.72 5.09
CA GLY A 264 6.02 -4.77 6.16
C GLY A 264 7.46 -4.23 6.14
N GLY A 265 7.67 -3.18 6.92
CA GLY A 265 8.96 -2.50 7.03
C GLY A 265 9.27 -2.05 8.46
N ASN A 266 10.53 -1.71 8.70
CA ASN A 266 10.95 -0.99 9.91
C ASN A 266 11.92 0.12 9.50
N GLY A 267 11.36 1.17 8.90
CA GLY A 267 12.10 2.19 8.16
C GLY A 267 13.03 3.00 9.05
N PRO A 268 14.36 2.95 8.84
CA PRO A 268 15.30 3.79 9.56
C PRO A 268 15.41 5.17 8.92
N MET A 269 15.58 6.20 9.76
CA MET A 269 16.03 7.52 9.34
C MET A 269 17.38 7.83 9.98
N VAL A 270 18.37 8.23 9.18
CA VAL A 270 19.69 8.64 9.64
C VAL A 270 19.83 10.15 9.49
N VAL A 271 20.12 10.85 10.58
CA VAL A 271 20.36 12.30 10.61
C VAL A 271 21.83 12.52 10.94
N ALA A 272 22.62 12.84 9.91
CA ALA A 272 24.06 13.04 10.04
C ALA A 272 24.42 14.34 10.79
N ALA A 273 25.69 14.47 11.21
CA ALA A 273 26.19 15.65 11.90
C ALA A 273 25.96 16.96 11.11
N CYS A 274 26.07 16.89 9.79
CA CYS A 274 25.92 18.01 8.84
C CYS A 274 24.47 18.21 8.36
N ALA A 275 23.51 17.46 8.90
CA ALA A 275 22.12 17.51 8.47
C ALA A 275 21.48 18.87 8.76
N ASP A 276 20.53 19.26 7.91
CA ASP A 276 19.56 20.28 8.28
C ASP A 276 18.56 19.70 9.29
N VAL A 277 18.80 19.97 10.58
CA VAL A 277 17.98 19.43 11.67
C VAL A 277 16.52 19.86 11.55
N ALA A 278 16.23 21.07 11.05
CA ALA A 278 14.86 21.53 10.92
C ALA A 278 14.12 20.79 9.81
N ALA A 279 14.76 20.62 8.64
CA ALA A 279 14.20 19.83 7.55
C ALA A 279 14.04 18.36 7.94
N ALA A 280 15.02 17.79 8.66
CA ALA A 280 14.98 16.42 9.16
C ALA A 280 13.81 16.19 10.13
N VAL A 281 13.57 17.10 11.08
CA VAL A 281 12.41 17.01 12.00
C VAL A 281 11.09 17.09 11.23
N LYS A 282 10.96 18.02 10.27
CA LYS A 282 9.74 18.14 9.46
C LYS A 282 9.46 16.84 8.68
N GLY A 283 10.48 16.26 8.08
CA GLY A 283 10.39 14.98 7.38
C GLY A 283 10.00 13.83 8.31
N ALA A 284 10.68 13.73 9.45
CA ALA A 284 10.43 12.71 10.46
C ALA A 284 8.98 12.73 10.94
N VAL A 285 8.46 13.88 11.41
CA VAL A 285 7.08 14.01 11.88
C VAL A 285 6.09 13.60 10.80
N ARG A 286 6.26 14.11 9.57
CA ARG A 286 5.37 13.79 8.45
C ARG A 286 5.33 12.28 8.19
N ARG A 287 6.48 11.62 8.05
CA ARG A 287 6.51 10.21 7.60
C ARG A 287 6.34 9.19 8.74
N SER A 288 6.67 9.55 9.98
CA SER A 288 6.41 8.70 11.15
C SER A 288 4.93 8.62 11.49
N PHE A 289 4.18 9.71 11.31
CA PHE A 289 2.81 9.80 11.84
C PHE A 289 1.71 9.87 10.81
N ARG A 290 1.98 10.19 9.52
CA ARG A 290 0.94 10.16 8.47
C ARG A 290 0.11 8.86 8.52
N ASN A 291 -1.21 8.95 8.35
CA ASN A 291 -2.14 7.84 8.55
C ASN A 291 -1.96 7.11 9.89
N CYS A 292 -1.65 7.84 10.96
CA CYS A 292 -1.30 7.31 12.28
C CYS A 292 -0.14 6.30 12.26
N GLY A 293 0.84 6.46 11.37
CA GLY A 293 1.98 5.55 11.24
C GLY A 293 1.63 4.19 10.62
N GLN A 294 0.42 4.02 10.10
CA GLN A 294 -0.07 2.80 9.44
C GLN A 294 0.40 2.76 7.97
N VAL A 295 1.70 2.85 7.77
CA VAL A 295 2.34 2.92 6.45
C VAL A 295 3.54 1.98 6.46
N CYS A 296 3.66 1.08 5.47
CA CYS A 296 4.77 0.12 5.42
C CYS A 296 6.14 0.80 5.37
N ILE A 297 6.21 2.00 4.78
CA ILE A 297 7.42 2.85 4.71
C ILE A 297 7.49 3.91 5.81
N ALA A 298 6.71 3.78 6.89
CA ALA A 298 6.78 4.71 8.01
C ALA A 298 8.21 4.75 8.59
N ILE A 299 8.60 5.92 9.11
CA ILE A 299 9.83 6.05 9.89
C ILE A 299 9.51 5.61 11.32
N ASN A 300 9.97 4.42 11.71
CA ASN A 300 9.74 3.86 13.05
C ASN A 300 10.92 4.05 13.99
N ARG A 301 12.13 4.20 13.43
CA ARG A 301 13.36 4.38 14.19
C ARG A 301 14.26 5.43 13.55
N ILE A 302 14.78 6.32 14.38
CA ILE A 302 15.59 7.46 13.94
C ILE A 302 16.93 7.41 14.67
N TYR A 303 18.00 7.39 13.89
CA TYR A 303 19.36 7.52 14.37
C TYR A 303 19.84 8.94 14.11
N VAL A 304 20.25 9.65 15.15
CA VAL A 304 20.70 11.04 15.05
C VAL A 304 22.12 11.16 15.58
N HIS A 305 22.98 11.83 14.82
CA HIS A 305 24.37 12.01 15.23
C HIS A 305 24.43 12.77 16.57
N ARG A 306 25.34 12.34 17.46
CA ARG A 306 25.40 12.84 18.85
C ARG A 306 25.49 14.35 18.96
N SER A 307 26.19 15.02 18.04
CA SER A 307 26.34 16.48 18.02
C SER A 307 25.03 17.26 17.87
N CYS A 308 24.00 16.67 17.24
CA CYS A 308 22.70 17.32 17.02
C CYS A 308 21.53 16.62 17.73
N TYR A 309 21.79 15.50 18.42
CA TYR A 309 20.79 14.66 19.08
C TYR A 309 19.84 15.43 20.00
N ARG A 310 20.38 16.22 20.96
CA ARG A 310 19.54 16.99 21.91
C ARG A 310 18.61 17.98 21.21
N ALA A 311 19.13 18.70 20.21
CA ALA A 311 18.35 19.68 19.46
C ALA A 311 17.25 19.00 18.62
N PHE A 312 17.56 17.85 18.01
CA PHE A 312 16.59 17.06 17.25
C PHE A 312 15.47 16.55 18.15
N VAL A 313 15.79 15.89 19.27
CA VAL A 313 14.81 15.35 20.22
C VAL A 313 13.84 16.43 20.70
N SER A 314 14.36 17.60 21.10
CA SER A 314 13.53 18.73 21.55
C SER A 314 12.58 19.21 20.46
N LYS A 315 13.10 19.47 19.25
CA LYS A 315 12.30 19.95 18.11
C LYS A 315 11.26 18.93 17.65
N MET A 316 11.62 17.64 17.63
CA MET A 316 10.71 16.53 17.31
C MET A 316 9.55 16.47 18.32
N GLY A 317 9.84 16.61 19.62
CA GLY A 317 8.81 16.65 20.66
C GLY A 317 7.82 17.79 20.48
N VAL A 318 8.31 19.01 20.23
CA VAL A 318 7.46 20.19 19.99
C VAL A 318 6.58 19.99 18.75
N ALA A 319 7.18 19.60 17.62
CA ALA A 319 6.44 19.42 16.37
C ALA A 319 5.40 18.29 16.47
N THR A 320 5.73 17.20 17.16
CA THR A 320 4.81 16.07 17.36
C THR A 320 3.62 16.45 18.25
N ASN A 321 3.84 17.18 19.34
CA ASN A 321 2.76 17.63 20.22
C ASN A 321 1.82 18.65 19.57
N GLY A 322 2.26 19.30 18.49
CA GLY A 322 1.45 20.23 17.70
C GLY A 322 0.48 19.57 16.73
N LEU A 323 0.56 18.24 16.51
CA LEU A 323 -0.34 17.52 15.62
C LEU A 323 -1.76 17.43 16.22
N ARG A 324 -2.76 17.79 15.42
CA ARG A 324 -4.18 17.75 15.78
C ARG A 324 -4.78 16.40 15.39
N LEU A 325 -5.44 15.75 16.35
CA LEU A 325 -6.22 14.54 16.14
C LEU A 325 -7.69 14.90 16.00
N GLY A 326 -8.44 14.14 15.19
CA GLY A 326 -9.87 14.32 15.06
C GLY A 326 -10.56 13.18 14.33
N ASN A 327 -11.88 13.05 14.50
CA ASN A 327 -12.68 12.22 13.62
C ASN A 327 -12.64 12.83 12.21
N GLY A 328 -12.15 12.08 11.22
CA GLY A 328 -11.90 12.57 9.88
C GLY A 328 -13.13 13.14 9.15
N LEU A 329 -14.35 12.69 9.50
CA LEU A 329 -15.58 13.27 8.94
C LEU A 329 -15.97 14.61 9.59
N ASP A 330 -15.65 14.79 10.88
CA ASP A 330 -16.02 15.97 11.66
C ASP A 330 -14.96 17.07 11.57
N ASP A 331 -13.67 16.68 11.56
CA ASP A 331 -12.53 17.55 11.25
C ASP A 331 -11.78 17.01 10.01
N PRO A 332 -12.25 17.31 8.79
CA PRO A 332 -11.61 16.93 7.54
C PRO A 332 -10.15 17.34 7.39
N ALA A 333 -9.69 18.32 8.18
CA ALA A 333 -8.36 18.91 8.11
C ALA A 333 -7.47 18.50 9.28
N ALA A 334 -7.92 17.59 10.16
CA ALA A 334 -7.08 17.03 11.22
C ALA A 334 -5.78 16.47 10.63
N ASP A 335 -4.69 16.57 11.39
CA ASP A 335 -3.42 15.99 10.95
C ASP A 335 -3.49 14.45 11.02
N LEU A 336 -4.28 13.92 11.95
CA LEU A 336 -4.38 12.50 12.26
C LEU A 336 -5.80 12.07 12.64
N GLY A 337 -6.18 10.89 12.20
CA GLY A 337 -7.47 10.26 12.49
C GLY A 337 -7.41 9.19 13.57
N ALA A 338 -8.37 8.26 13.54
CA ALA A 338 -8.30 7.03 14.32
C ALA A 338 -7.43 5.99 13.61
N MET A 339 -6.85 5.06 14.37
CA MET A 339 -6.23 3.86 13.82
C MET A 339 -7.31 2.92 13.27
N ALA A 340 -7.05 2.20 12.18
CA ALA A 340 -8.09 1.46 11.48
C ALA A 340 -8.63 0.26 12.28
N SER A 341 -7.85 -0.28 13.22
CA SER A 341 -8.26 -1.38 14.08
C SER A 341 -7.54 -1.37 15.44
N VAL A 342 -8.00 -2.23 16.34
CA VAL A 342 -7.48 -2.33 17.72
C VAL A 342 -6.12 -3.03 17.79
N GLU A 343 -5.79 -3.89 16.84
CA GLU A 343 -4.56 -4.67 16.81
C GLU A 343 -3.28 -3.80 16.70
N PRO A 344 -3.13 -2.90 15.71
CA PRO A 344 -1.96 -2.01 15.65
C PRO A 344 -1.92 -1.03 16.83
N LEU A 345 -3.07 -0.66 17.40
CA LEU A 345 -3.15 0.14 18.63
C LEU A 345 -2.56 -0.62 19.82
N ASN A 346 -2.95 -1.89 20.00
CA ASN A 346 -2.40 -2.75 21.06
C ASN A 346 -0.90 -3.00 20.86
N LYS A 347 -0.45 -3.21 19.62
CA LYS A 347 0.99 -3.35 19.30
C LYS A 347 1.77 -2.07 19.65
N THR A 348 1.20 -0.91 19.35
CA THR A 348 1.78 0.40 19.72
C THR A 348 1.95 0.52 21.23
N ARG A 349 0.93 0.16 22.02
CA ARG A 349 1.01 0.17 23.49
C ARG A 349 2.07 -0.80 24.01
N ALA A 350 2.12 -2.02 23.47
CA ALA A 350 3.12 -3.02 23.87
C ALA A 350 4.56 -2.57 23.56
N HIS A 351 4.79 -1.93 22.40
CA HIS A 351 6.12 -1.40 22.05
C HIS A 351 6.50 -0.21 22.93
N LEU A 352 5.54 0.65 23.28
CA LEU A 352 5.74 1.75 24.22
C LEU A 352 6.13 1.24 25.62
N GLU A 353 5.36 0.31 26.17
CA GLU A 353 5.63 -0.29 27.48
C GLU A 353 6.98 -0.99 27.53
N ASP A 354 7.33 -1.78 26.50
CA ASP A 354 8.62 -2.43 26.36
C ASP A 354 9.80 -1.44 26.41
N ALA A 355 9.69 -0.35 25.65
CA ALA A 355 10.74 0.65 25.57
C ALA A 355 10.90 1.43 26.90
N LEU A 356 9.79 1.80 27.55
CA LEU A 356 9.81 2.48 28.85
C LEU A 356 10.42 1.59 29.94
N ALA A 357 10.03 0.30 29.98
CA ALA A 357 10.58 -0.67 30.92
C ALA A 357 12.10 -0.88 30.75
N LYS A 358 12.61 -0.66 29.52
CA LYS A 358 14.04 -0.74 29.17
C LYS A 358 14.77 0.60 29.26
N GLY A 359 14.13 1.64 29.80
CA GLY A 359 14.76 2.93 30.10
C GLY A 359 14.67 3.99 29.01
N ALA A 360 13.82 3.80 27.98
CA ALA A 360 13.52 4.88 27.04
C ALA A 360 12.83 6.04 27.75
N ARG A 361 13.05 7.26 27.27
CA ARG A 361 12.44 8.47 27.80
C ARG A 361 11.29 8.94 26.91
N LEU A 362 10.10 9.10 27.48
CA LEU A 362 8.95 9.67 26.79
C LEU A 362 9.16 11.17 26.51
N VAL A 363 9.05 11.58 25.25
CA VAL A 363 9.25 12.97 24.80
C VAL A 363 7.93 13.64 24.42
N ALA A 364 7.04 12.88 23.77
CA ALA A 364 5.72 13.34 23.35
C ALA A 364 4.74 12.15 23.33
N GLY A 365 3.44 12.41 23.50
CA GLY A 365 2.39 11.40 23.41
C GLY A 365 2.35 10.42 24.58
N GLY A 366 2.26 9.12 24.27
CA GLY A 366 2.29 8.02 25.24
C GLY A 366 0.92 7.60 25.79
N LYS A 367 -0.18 8.21 25.32
CA LYS A 367 -1.54 7.93 25.78
C LYS A 367 -2.58 8.21 24.70
N ALA A 368 -3.80 7.70 24.91
CA ALA A 368 -4.96 8.14 24.15
C ALA A 368 -5.23 9.64 24.39
N PRO A 369 -5.81 10.38 23.42
CA PRO A 369 -6.30 11.73 23.66
C PRO A 369 -7.44 11.75 24.70
N GLU A 370 -7.56 12.86 25.42
CA GLU A 370 -8.62 13.09 26.40
C GLU A 370 -9.85 13.71 25.70
N GLY A 371 -11.06 13.34 26.12
CA GLY A 371 -12.31 13.84 25.52
C GLY A 371 -13.34 12.73 25.28
N VAL A 372 -14.62 13.06 25.35
CA VAL A 372 -15.72 12.07 25.19
C VAL A 372 -15.79 11.57 23.75
N GLU A 373 -15.38 12.42 22.81
CA GLU A 373 -15.35 12.19 21.37
C GLU A 373 -14.34 11.10 20.97
N TYR A 374 -13.29 10.89 21.77
CA TYR A 374 -12.27 9.86 21.51
C TYR A 374 -12.56 8.53 22.22
N ALA A 375 -13.49 8.51 23.17
CA ALA A 375 -13.67 7.39 24.10
C ALA A 375 -14.06 6.06 23.43
N LYS A 376 -14.69 6.11 22.25
CA LYS A 376 -15.16 4.93 21.51
C LYS A 376 -14.32 4.58 20.29
N GLY A 377 -13.37 5.45 19.91
CA GLY A 377 -12.53 5.27 18.74
C GLY A 377 -11.14 4.73 19.07
N HIS A 378 -10.43 4.26 18.05
CA HIS A 378 -9.07 3.75 18.17
C HIS A 378 -8.05 4.89 18.08
N PHE A 379 -8.13 5.87 18.97
CA PHE A 379 -7.23 7.02 18.97
C PHE A 379 -5.99 6.80 19.86
N PHE A 380 -4.84 7.27 19.38
CA PHE A 380 -3.59 7.28 20.13
C PHE A 380 -2.74 8.49 19.76
N ARG A 381 -2.19 9.19 20.75
CA ARG A 381 -1.35 10.35 20.47
C ARG A 381 -0.02 9.91 19.83
N PRO A 382 0.46 10.59 18.77
CA PRO A 382 1.81 10.47 18.25
C PRO A 382 2.85 10.47 19.35
N THR A 383 3.64 9.41 19.39
CA THR A 383 4.54 9.13 20.52
C THR A 383 5.98 9.12 20.05
N VAL A 384 6.82 9.87 20.76
CA VAL A 384 8.26 9.97 20.51
C VAL A 384 8.99 9.47 21.75
N LEU A 385 9.85 8.47 21.55
CA LEU A 385 10.72 7.93 22.58
C LEU A 385 12.16 8.31 22.28
N ALA A 386 12.84 8.92 23.24
CA ALA A 386 14.27 9.18 23.17
C ALA A 386 15.06 8.14 23.95
N ASP A 387 16.35 8.10 23.65
CA ASP A 387 17.36 7.31 24.36
C ASP A 387 17.10 5.80 24.16
N CYS A 388 16.55 5.46 22.99
CA CYS A 388 16.23 4.08 22.62
C CYS A 388 17.49 3.27 22.29
N THR A 389 17.44 1.98 22.62
CA THR A 389 18.51 1.02 22.32
C THR A 389 18.00 -0.09 21.41
N HIS A 390 18.92 -0.87 20.83
CA HIS A 390 18.55 -1.97 19.93
C HIS A 390 17.81 -3.11 20.65
N GLN A 391 17.82 -3.15 21.99
CA GLN A 391 17.05 -4.13 22.77
C GLN A 391 15.55 -3.82 22.84
N MET A 392 15.13 -2.63 22.44
CA MET A 392 13.73 -2.18 22.50
C MET A 392 12.99 -2.55 21.22
N ARG A 393 11.78 -3.08 21.34
CA ARG A 393 11.00 -3.60 20.20
C ARG A 393 10.72 -2.53 19.14
N VAL A 394 10.50 -1.28 19.54
CA VAL A 394 10.33 -0.14 18.61
C VAL A 394 11.52 0.07 17.66
N MET A 395 12.71 -0.43 18.00
CA MET A 395 13.93 -0.29 17.20
C MET A 395 14.20 -1.48 16.26
N THR A 396 13.45 -2.58 16.39
CA THR A 396 13.71 -3.85 15.67
C THR A 396 12.48 -4.44 14.99
N GLU A 397 11.29 -4.22 15.55
CA GLU A 397 10.00 -4.69 15.03
C GLU A 397 9.20 -3.54 14.38
N GLU A 398 8.41 -3.87 13.35
CA GLU A 398 7.42 -2.94 12.79
C GLU A 398 6.33 -2.61 13.82
N THR A 399 6.13 -1.34 14.18
CA THR A 399 5.00 -0.97 15.06
C THR A 399 3.67 -0.85 14.31
N PHE A 400 3.71 -0.35 13.08
CA PHE A 400 2.52 -0.03 12.26
C PHE A 400 1.50 0.87 12.98
N GLY A 401 2.01 1.83 13.74
CA GLY A 401 1.23 2.76 14.55
C GLY A 401 2.06 4.00 14.92
N PRO A 402 1.46 4.97 15.63
CA PRO A 402 2.02 6.31 15.75
C PRO A 402 3.08 6.40 16.87
N LEU A 403 4.16 5.61 16.74
CA LEU A 403 5.26 5.52 17.70
C LEU A 403 6.61 5.47 16.96
N VAL A 404 7.55 6.31 17.40
CA VAL A 404 8.91 6.38 16.84
C VAL A 404 9.97 6.39 17.95
N GLY A 405 11.01 5.58 17.78
CA GLY A 405 12.17 5.52 18.67
C GLY A 405 13.36 6.31 18.14
N LEU A 406 14.04 7.06 19.00
CA LEU A 406 15.21 7.88 18.67
C LEU A 406 16.43 7.35 19.43
N ALA A 407 17.55 7.17 18.71
CA ALA A 407 18.81 6.75 19.29
C ALA A 407 19.97 7.61 18.78
N PRO A 408 20.96 7.95 19.64
CA PRO A 408 22.18 8.60 19.17
C PRO A 408 23.09 7.60 18.43
N PHE A 409 23.95 8.12 17.57
CA PHE A 409 25.11 7.43 17.02
C PHE A 409 26.31 8.39 16.91
N ASP A 410 27.52 7.85 16.81
CA ASP A 410 28.75 8.62 16.62
C ASP A 410 29.41 8.32 15.26
N ASP A 411 29.40 7.05 14.85
CA ASP A 411 30.10 6.60 13.66
C ASP A 411 29.16 6.14 12.54
N ILE A 412 29.55 6.38 11.28
CA ILE A 412 28.72 6.04 10.12
C ILE A 412 28.63 4.52 9.92
N ASP A 413 29.67 3.75 10.20
CA ASP A 413 29.63 2.29 10.06
C ASP A 413 28.75 1.66 11.15
N GLU A 414 28.82 2.18 12.37
CA GLU A 414 27.93 1.77 13.46
C GLU A 414 26.45 1.97 13.06
N VAL A 415 26.08 3.14 12.54
CA VAL A 415 24.68 3.41 12.18
C VAL A 415 24.22 2.60 10.97
N ILE A 416 25.09 2.33 10.00
CA ILE A 416 24.80 1.43 8.87
C ILE A 416 24.50 0.03 9.40
N SER A 417 25.34 -0.50 10.29
CA SER A 417 25.14 -1.82 10.88
C SER A 417 23.80 -1.90 11.62
N ARG A 418 23.50 -0.90 12.46
CA ARG A 418 22.26 -0.87 13.25
C ARG A 418 21.01 -0.67 12.39
N ALA A 419 21.11 0.13 11.33
CA ALA A 419 20.04 0.31 10.36
C ALA A 419 19.80 -1.00 9.60
N ASN A 420 20.84 -1.70 9.13
CA ASN A 420 20.65 -2.94 8.39
C ASN A 420 20.28 -4.15 9.26
N ASP A 421 20.51 -4.09 10.57
CA ASP A 421 20.15 -5.14 11.54
C ASP A 421 18.64 -5.19 11.79
N THR A 422 17.95 -5.74 10.81
CA THR A 422 16.50 -5.95 10.79
C THR A 422 16.18 -6.96 9.67
N PRO A 423 15.13 -7.79 9.83
CA PRO A 423 14.68 -8.67 8.75
C PRO A 423 14.08 -7.90 7.57
N TYR A 424 13.76 -6.61 7.74
CA TYR A 424 13.10 -5.77 6.74
C TYR A 424 14.08 -5.01 5.84
N GLY A 425 13.61 -4.59 4.67
CA GLY A 425 14.42 -3.89 3.65
C GLY A 425 13.58 -3.04 2.70
N LEU A 426 12.50 -2.41 3.18
CA LEU A 426 11.58 -1.66 2.31
C LEU A 426 12.07 -0.25 1.96
N ALA A 427 12.12 0.65 2.95
CA ALA A 427 12.55 2.03 2.75
C ALA A 427 13.48 2.53 3.86
N ALA A 428 14.43 3.40 3.50
CA ALA A 428 15.31 4.11 4.42
C ALA A 428 15.45 5.60 4.04
N TYR A 429 15.78 6.42 5.02
CA TYR A 429 15.80 7.88 4.90
C TYR A 429 17.12 8.44 5.43
N ILE A 430 17.72 9.38 4.70
CA ILE A 430 18.99 10.01 5.07
C ILE A 430 18.81 11.52 5.02
N TYR A 431 19.24 12.22 6.08
CA TYR A 431 19.45 13.66 6.05
C TYR A 431 20.93 13.95 6.29
N ALA A 432 21.58 14.53 5.28
CA ALA A 432 23.01 14.85 5.27
C ALA A 432 23.30 15.90 4.19
N ARG A 433 24.34 16.71 4.39
CA ARG A 433 24.85 17.65 3.37
C ARG A 433 26.21 17.25 2.80
N ASP A 434 26.92 16.37 3.50
CA ASP A 434 28.22 15.86 3.07
C ASP A 434 28.06 14.75 2.03
N LEU A 435 28.68 14.91 0.87
CA LEU A 435 28.54 13.98 -0.25
C LEU A 435 29.16 12.61 0.05
N ALA A 436 30.27 12.57 0.79
CA ALA A 436 30.91 11.30 1.15
C ALA A 436 30.00 10.47 2.06
N ALA A 437 29.39 11.09 3.07
CA ALA A 437 28.39 10.47 3.93
C ALA A 437 27.15 10.02 3.13
N ILE A 438 26.64 10.87 2.22
CA ILE A 438 25.50 10.53 1.37
C ILE A 438 25.79 9.27 0.55
N HIS A 439 26.92 9.24 -0.17
CA HIS A 439 27.30 8.09 -1.00
C HIS A 439 27.50 6.82 -0.16
N ARG A 440 28.17 6.92 0.98
CA ARG A 440 28.42 5.77 1.85
C ARG A 440 27.12 5.20 2.41
N LEU A 441 26.24 6.05 2.95
CA LEU A 441 24.96 5.64 3.51
C LEU A 441 24.03 5.07 2.43
N SER A 442 23.88 5.74 1.29
CA SER A 442 22.95 5.30 0.25
C SER A 442 23.37 4.00 -0.43
N ALA A 443 24.67 3.75 -0.57
CA ALA A 443 25.19 2.51 -1.13
C ALA A 443 25.11 1.33 -0.15
N ALA A 444 25.31 1.58 1.15
CA ALA A 444 25.42 0.51 2.14
C ALA A 444 24.10 0.12 2.82
N LEU A 445 23.08 0.99 2.80
CA LEU A 445 21.76 0.67 3.35
C LEU A 445 21.06 -0.38 2.47
N ASP A 446 20.74 -1.53 3.06
CA ASP A 446 20.14 -2.66 2.34
C ASP A 446 18.60 -2.54 2.28
N TYR A 447 18.15 -1.57 1.49
CA TYR A 447 16.74 -1.21 1.32
C TYR A 447 16.40 -1.04 -0.16
N GLY A 448 15.17 -1.35 -0.55
CA GLY A 448 14.70 -1.17 -1.93
C GLY A 448 14.53 0.30 -2.31
N ASN A 449 14.16 1.14 -1.34
CA ASN A 449 13.91 2.56 -1.53
C ASN A 449 14.76 3.39 -0.56
N VAL A 450 15.60 4.30 -1.07
CA VAL A 450 16.44 5.17 -0.22
C VAL A 450 16.21 6.63 -0.59
N ALA A 451 15.65 7.41 0.34
CA ALA A 451 15.43 8.84 0.16
C ALA A 451 16.49 9.67 0.87
N ILE A 452 17.04 10.68 0.19
CA ILE A 452 18.04 11.60 0.74
C ILE A 452 17.47 13.02 0.77
N ASN A 453 17.54 13.65 1.94
CA ASN A 453 17.04 15.01 2.24
C ASN A 453 15.55 15.22 1.92
N ASN A 454 14.78 14.14 1.88
CA ASN A 454 13.34 14.13 1.75
C ASN A 454 12.78 12.82 2.35
N VAL A 455 11.46 12.70 2.43
CA VAL A 455 10.79 11.50 2.97
C VAL A 455 9.81 10.87 1.99
N ASP A 456 9.90 11.20 0.71
CA ASP A 456 9.08 10.60 -0.36
C ASP A 456 9.93 9.55 -1.09
N ALA A 457 10.11 8.41 -0.42
CA ALA A 457 10.96 7.32 -0.92
C ALA A 457 10.41 6.59 -2.15
N SER A 458 9.14 6.83 -2.51
CA SER A 458 8.50 6.23 -3.67
C SER A 458 7.89 7.28 -4.59
N MET A 459 7.90 6.99 -5.88
CA MET A 459 7.24 7.73 -6.94
C MET A 459 6.66 6.75 -7.96
N MET A 460 5.64 7.16 -8.71
CA MET A 460 4.90 6.24 -9.59
C MET A 460 5.74 5.71 -10.76
N ASN A 461 6.66 6.51 -11.26
CA ASN A 461 7.50 6.20 -12.42
C ASN A 461 8.88 5.60 -12.05
N ALA A 462 9.06 5.11 -10.82
CA ALA A 462 10.24 4.39 -10.38
C ALA A 462 9.81 3.08 -9.70
N PRO A 463 10.63 2.02 -9.75
CA PRO A 463 10.30 0.76 -9.10
C PRO A 463 10.12 0.95 -7.60
N TYR A 464 9.10 0.29 -7.06
CA TYR A 464 8.87 0.15 -5.64
C TYR A 464 8.93 -1.33 -5.29
N GLY A 465 9.83 -1.71 -4.39
CA GLY A 465 9.90 -3.09 -3.91
C GLY A 465 10.69 -3.22 -2.62
N GLY A 466 10.40 -4.27 -1.87
CA GLY A 466 11.13 -4.63 -0.65
C GLY A 466 12.33 -5.53 -0.91
N ARG A 467 13.40 -5.33 -0.13
CA ARG A 467 14.47 -6.33 0.05
C ARG A 467 14.18 -7.20 1.28
N LYS A 468 14.90 -8.32 1.41
CA LYS A 468 14.79 -9.24 2.57
C LYS A 468 13.34 -9.71 2.79
N GLN A 469 12.81 -9.63 4.01
CA GLN A 469 11.43 -10.01 4.34
C GLN A 469 10.39 -8.91 4.01
N SER A 470 10.80 -7.80 3.39
CA SER A 470 9.88 -6.75 2.96
C SER A 470 9.25 -7.01 1.60
N GLY A 471 9.66 -8.04 0.86
CA GLY A 471 8.94 -8.40 -0.35
C GLY A 471 9.72 -9.18 -1.40
N VAL A 472 9.02 -9.48 -2.49
CA VAL A 472 9.57 -10.03 -3.73
C VAL A 472 8.78 -9.49 -4.92
N GLY A 473 9.46 -9.24 -6.03
CA GLY A 473 8.89 -8.54 -7.17
C GLY A 473 8.86 -7.03 -6.94
N TYR A 474 8.18 -6.32 -7.83
CA TYR A 474 8.07 -4.87 -7.80
C TYR A 474 6.63 -4.43 -8.07
N GLU A 475 6.23 -3.34 -7.46
CA GLU A 475 5.15 -2.48 -7.90
C GLU A 475 5.74 -1.18 -8.47
N HIS A 476 4.90 -0.34 -9.08
CA HIS A 476 5.30 0.91 -9.72
C HIS A 476 6.23 0.80 -10.93
N GLY A 477 6.37 1.94 -11.64
CA GLY A 477 7.29 2.07 -12.75
C GLY A 477 6.98 1.12 -13.90
N ARG A 478 7.95 1.02 -14.80
CA ARG A 478 7.92 0.02 -15.87
C ARG A 478 8.15 -1.38 -15.29
N GLU A 479 8.98 -1.47 -14.26
CA GLU A 479 9.39 -2.71 -13.59
C GLU A 479 8.18 -3.44 -13.00
N GLY A 480 7.31 -2.72 -12.28
CA GLY A 480 6.06 -3.26 -11.75
C GLY A 480 5.07 -3.65 -12.84
N LEU A 481 5.05 -2.95 -13.98
CA LEU A 481 4.26 -3.40 -15.13
C LEU A 481 4.80 -4.72 -15.71
N LEU A 482 6.12 -4.90 -15.76
CA LEU A 482 6.77 -6.13 -16.27
C LEU A 482 6.44 -7.37 -15.42
N GLU A 483 6.10 -7.21 -14.14
CA GLU A 483 5.63 -8.31 -13.28
C GLU A 483 4.33 -8.97 -13.76
N TYR A 484 3.60 -8.31 -14.67
CA TYR A 484 2.35 -8.79 -15.27
C TYR A 484 2.54 -9.38 -16.67
N PHE A 485 3.79 -9.60 -17.11
CA PHE A 485 4.11 -10.22 -18.41
C PHE A 485 4.94 -11.50 -18.29
N ASN A 486 4.58 -12.51 -19.10
CA ASN A 486 5.45 -13.60 -19.50
C ASN A 486 6.31 -13.18 -20.70
N PHE A 487 7.61 -13.43 -20.61
CA PHE A 487 8.52 -13.25 -21.73
C PHE A 487 8.52 -14.50 -22.60
N LYS A 488 8.26 -14.35 -23.89
CA LYS A 488 8.31 -15.44 -24.87
C LYS A 488 9.44 -15.17 -25.85
N HIS A 489 10.38 -16.10 -25.92
CA HIS A 489 11.45 -16.09 -26.93
C HIS A 489 10.98 -16.84 -28.18
N ILE A 490 10.97 -16.15 -29.32
CA ILE A 490 10.70 -16.70 -30.63
C ILE A 490 12.01 -16.65 -31.41
N ARG A 491 12.55 -17.82 -31.75
CA ARG A 491 13.79 -17.94 -32.53
C ARG A 491 13.46 -18.45 -33.93
N LEU A 492 13.70 -17.59 -34.92
CA LEU A 492 13.47 -17.87 -36.33
C LEU A 492 14.79 -18.27 -36.99
N TYR A 493 14.75 -19.28 -37.87
CA TYR A 493 15.83 -19.60 -38.78
C TYR A 493 15.35 -19.32 -40.21
N HIS A 494 16.05 -18.45 -40.93
CA HIS A 494 15.66 -18.00 -42.26
C HIS A 494 16.17 -18.92 -43.39
N GLY A 495 17.03 -19.89 -43.11
CA GLY A 495 17.62 -20.80 -44.11
C GLY A 495 16.86 -22.10 -44.32
N ILE A 496 15.52 -22.09 -44.25
CA ILE A 496 14.69 -23.28 -44.52
C ILE A 496 14.02 -23.10 -45.90
N GLY A 497 14.43 -23.94 -46.86
CA GLY A 497 13.91 -23.97 -48.23
C GLY A 497 15.02 -23.71 -49.26
N ASP A 498 15.40 -24.77 -49.98
CA ASP A 498 16.04 -24.69 -51.30
C ASP A 498 14.97 -24.49 -52.39
#